data_AF-A0AAE0SVQ5-F1
#
_entry.id   AF-A0AAE0SVQ5-F1
#
_cell.length_a   1.000
_cell.length_b   1.000
_cell.length_c   1.000
_cell.angle_alpha   90.00
_cell.angle_beta   90.00
_cell.angle_gamma   90.00
#
_symmetry.space_group_name_H-M   'P 1'
#
loop_
_entity.id
_entity.type
_entity.pdbx_description
1 polymer ?
#
loop_
_entity_poly.entity_id
_entity_poly.type
_entity_poly.pdbx_seq_one_letter_code
_entity_poly.pdbx_strand_id
1 'polypeptide(L)'
;MRTVFKTFRILFLSAGLLFIVCALIFSYGTNNWYFLFTWKAIERIKWKPQNVIPWGRDDFPVKIPDAAHITELSNPEAEELYYSYIQSLQVLCQRIIRVGSFLDGGKEMCIDQPYKPKRPCLVYSFGINWLWDFDEDIVTMFGCEVFAFDPGWKGTSFDQ
;
A
#
# COMPACT_ATOMS: atom_id res chain seq x y z
N MET A 1 -21.49 7.73 -53.25
CA MET A 1 -20.41 6.74 -53.05
C MET A 1 -19.06 7.11 -53.71
N ARG A 2 -18.91 8.27 -54.37
CA ARG A 2 -17.60 8.72 -54.95
C ARG A 2 -16.79 9.69 -54.07
N THR A 3 -17.41 10.34 -53.09
CA THR A 3 -16.76 11.38 -52.27
C THR A 3 -15.97 10.78 -51.10
N VAL A 4 -16.46 9.69 -50.49
CA VAL A 4 -15.81 9.01 -49.35
C VAL A 4 -14.45 8.39 -49.75
N PHE A 5 -14.32 7.89 -50.98
CA PHE A 5 -13.07 7.32 -51.50
C PHE A 5 -11.96 8.36 -51.75
N LYS A 6 -12.32 9.63 -51.99
CA LYS A 6 -11.32 10.70 -52.19
C LYS A 6 -10.69 11.14 -50.86
N THR A 7 -11.49 11.24 -49.81
CA THR A 7 -11.01 11.63 -48.46
C THR A 7 -10.09 10.55 -47.86
N PHE A 8 -10.39 9.27 -48.10
CA PHE A 8 -9.54 8.15 -47.66
C PHE A 8 -8.17 8.11 -48.36
N ARG A 9 -8.11 8.47 -49.65
CA ARG A 9 -6.85 8.55 -50.40
C ARG A 9 -5.93 9.68 -49.93
N ILE A 10 -6.49 10.81 -49.48
CA ILE A 10 -5.70 11.96 -49.00
C ILE A 10 -5.11 11.69 -47.60
N LEU A 11 -5.84 10.98 -46.74
CA LEU A 11 -5.35 10.56 -45.41
C LEU A 11 -4.21 9.53 -45.47
N PHE A 12 -4.18 8.65 -46.47
CA PHE A 12 -3.07 7.70 -46.65
C PHE A 12 -1.80 8.35 -47.22
N LEU A 13 -1.94 9.38 -48.06
CA LEU A 13 -0.80 10.13 -48.60
C LEU A 13 -0.12 11.00 -47.54
N SER A 14 -0.87 11.56 -46.58
CA SER A 14 -0.29 12.34 -45.48
C SER A 14 0.43 11.47 -44.44
N ALA A 15 -0.08 10.26 -44.16
CA ALA A 15 0.58 9.31 -43.27
C ALA A 15 1.90 8.75 -43.87
N GLY A 16 1.92 8.50 -45.19
CA GLY A 16 3.13 8.06 -45.89
C GLY A 16 4.23 9.13 -45.92
N LEU A 17 3.87 10.40 -46.10
CA LEU A 17 4.83 11.51 -46.07
C LEU A 17 5.44 11.69 -44.68
N LEU A 18 4.63 11.53 -43.62
CA LEU A 18 5.10 11.60 -42.24
C LEU A 18 6.10 10.47 -41.92
N PHE A 19 5.83 9.25 -42.39
CA PHE A 19 6.74 8.11 -42.24
C PHE A 19 8.08 8.35 -42.94
N ILE A 20 8.07 8.91 -44.14
CA ILE A 20 9.29 9.20 -44.90
C ILE A 20 10.09 10.33 -44.22
N VAL A 21 9.43 11.38 -43.74
CA VAL A 21 10.10 12.46 -42.98
C VAL A 21 10.70 11.94 -41.68
N CYS A 22 10.00 11.08 -40.92
CA CYS A 22 10.55 10.44 -39.73
C CYS A 22 11.74 9.51 -40.06
N ALA A 23 11.68 8.74 -41.15
CA ALA A 23 12.77 7.86 -41.57
C ALA A 23 14.01 8.64 -42.05
N LEU A 24 13.81 9.79 -42.69
CA LEU A 24 14.90 10.68 -43.10
C LEU A 24 15.51 11.41 -41.89
N ILE A 25 14.70 11.83 -40.91
CA ILE A 25 15.19 12.37 -39.63
C ILE A 25 15.99 11.29 -38.87
N PHE A 26 15.55 10.04 -38.88
CA PHE A 26 16.29 8.92 -38.29
C PHE A 26 17.61 8.62 -39.04
N SER A 27 17.60 8.72 -40.38
CA SER A 27 18.77 8.45 -41.22
C SER A 27 19.81 9.57 -41.22
N TYR A 28 19.40 10.83 -41.05
CA TYR A 28 20.31 11.98 -41.01
C TYR A 28 20.67 12.46 -39.60
N GLY A 29 19.96 11.99 -38.57
CA GLY A 29 19.97 12.60 -37.22
C GLY A 29 20.62 11.81 -36.11
N THR A 30 21.46 10.80 -36.37
CA THR A 30 22.22 10.15 -35.29
C THR A 30 23.70 10.00 -35.64
N ASN A 31 24.48 11.00 -35.25
CA ASN A 31 25.90 10.79 -34.95
C ASN A 31 25.99 9.79 -33.79
N ASN A 32 26.08 8.52 -34.18
CA ASN A 32 26.76 7.35 -33.64
C ASN A 32 27.53 7.47 -32.30
N TRP A 33 26.89 7.94 -31.22
CA TRP A 33 27.38 7.75 -29.85
C TRP A 33 26.27 7.40 -28.85
N TYR A 34 25.04 7.86 -29.06
CA TYR A 34 23.93 7.61 -28.12
C TYR A 34 23.37 6.17 -28.19
N PHE A 35 23.43 5.51 -29.36
CA PHE A 35 22.84 4.16 -29.53
C PHE A 35 23.66 3.06 -28.84
N LEU A 36 24.98 3.22 -28.75
CA LEU A 36 25.85 2.30 -27.99
C LEU A 36 25.73 2.50 -26.47
N PHE A 37 25.35 3.70 -26.03
CA PHE A 37 25.12 3.99 -24.61
C PHE A 37 23.78 3.43 -24.12
N THR A 38 22.74 3.39 -24.95
CA THR A 38 21.43 2.87 -24.55
C THR A 38 21.37 1.33 -24.57
N TRP A 39 22.03 0.64 -25.50
CA TRP A 39 22.01 -0.83 -25.52
C TRP A 39 22.76 -1.46 -24.34
N LYS A 40 23.96 -0.93 -24.00
CA LYS A 40 24.68 -1.37 -22.79
C LYS A 40 23.97 -1.01 -21.48
N ALA A 41 23.09 -0.02 -21.48
CA ALA A 41 22.28 0.35 -20.32
C ALA A 41 21.06 -0.59 -20.15
N ILE A 42 20.49 -1.10 -21.24
CA ILE A 42 19.29 -1.96 -21.20
C ILE A 42 19.64 -3.40 -20.75
N GLU A 43 20.82 -3.94 -21.08
CA GLU A 43 21.24 -5.26 -20.56
C GLU A 43 21.52 -5.28 -19.03
N ARG A 44 21.69 -4.10 -18.41
CA ARG A 44 21.76 -3.97 -16.95
C ARG A 44 20.40 -3.84 -16.28
N ILE A 45 19.33 -3.68 -17.04
CA ILE A 45 17.97 -3.81 -16.52
C ILE A 45 17.63 -5.30 -16.54
N LYS A 46 18.24 -6.04 -15.60
CA LYS A 46 17.66 -7.31 -15.17
C LYS A 46 16.30 -6.96 -14.58
N TRP A 47 15.25 -7.11 -15.38
CA TRP A 47 13.90 -7.27 -14.86
C TRP A 47 13.90 -8.52 -14.00
N LYS A 48 14.24 -8.36 -12.71
CA LYS A 48 13.81 -9.31 -11.70
C LYS A 48 12.28 -9.20 -11.70
N PRO A 49 11.53 -10.28 -11.96
CA PRO A 49 10.09 -10.23 -11.75
C PRO A 49 9.87 -9.77 -10.31
N GLN A 50 9.12 -8.67 -10.11
CA GLN A 50 8.68 -8.24 -8.79
C GLN A 50 7.57 -9.16 -8.24
N ASN A 51 7.80 -10.47 -8.34
CA ASN A 51 7.08 -11.47 -7.55
C ASN A 51 7.92 -11.84 -6.32
N VAL A 52 8.78 -10.91 -5.89
CA VAL A 52 9.47 -10.94 -4.60
C VAL A 52 8.59 -10.08 -3.67
N ILE A 53 7.51 -10.65 -3.12
CA ILE A 53 7.80 -11.23 -1.83
C ILE A 53 8.91 -10.54 -1.03
N PRO A 54 8.83 -9.37 -0.36
CA PRO A 54 9.99 -8.86 0.39
C PRO A 54 10.49 -9.78 1.54
N TRP A 55 10.01 -11.03 1.60
CA TRP A 55 10.45 -12.15 2.43
C TRP A 55 11.89 -12.58 2.09
N GLY A 56 12.83 -11.85 2.65
CA GLY A 56 14.23 -12.26 2.81
C GLY A 56 14.82 -11.69 4.10
N ARG A 57 13.97 -11.51 5.11
CA ARG A 57 14.38 -11.15 6.46
C ARG A 57 14.09 -12.38 7.34
N ASP A 58 15.15 -13.05 7.79
CA ASP A 58 15.12 -14.32 8.53
C ASP A 58 14.51 -14.19 9.95
N ASP A 59 14.07 -12.99 10.31
CA ASP A 59 13.52 -12.56 11.59
C ASP A 59 11.99 -12.54 11.64
N PHE A 60 11.29 -13.09 10.63
CA PHE A 60 9.83 -13.26 10.64
C PHE A 60 9.40 -14.63 11.23
N PRO A 61 8.37 -14.67 12.10
CA PRO A 61 7.74 -13.54 12.79
C PRO A 61 8.62 -13.06 13.96
N VAL A 62 8.51 -11.77 14.29
CA VAL A 62 9.20 -11.20 15.46
C VAL A 62 8.59 -11.82 16.71
N LYS A 63 9.40 -12.54 17.48
CA LYS A 63 8.95 -13.20 18.71
C LYS A 63 8.90 -12.20 19.85
N ILE A 64 7.72 -12.02 20.44
CA ILE A 64 7.57 -11.27 21.69
C ILE A 64 8.13 -12.13 22.83
N PRO A 65 9.05 -11.60 23.67
CA PRO A 65 9.53 -12.27 24.89
C PRO A 65 8.41 -12.54 25.91
N ASP A 66 8.70 -13.30 26.96
CA ASP A 66 7.75 -13.48 28.05
C ASP A 66 7.54 -12.20 28.87
N ALA A 67 6.45 -12.15 29.63
CA ALA A 67 6.06 -10.96 30.38
C ALA A 67 7.08 -10.53 31.44
N ALA A 68 7.80 -11.47 32.07
CA ALA A 68 8.82 -11.12 33.06
C ALA A 68 10.00 -10.41 32.36
N HIS A 69 10.40 -10.92 31.20
CA HIS A 69 11.44 -10.28 30.39
C HIS A 69 10.99 -8.89 29.88
N ILE A 70 9.75 -8.74 29.43
CA ILE A 70 9.22 -7.43 28.99
C ILE A 70 9.29 -6.39 30.12
N THR A 71 9.03 -6.79 31.38
CA THR A 71 9.09 -5.86 32.52
C THR A 71 10.50 -5.46 32.92
N GLU A 72 11.52 -6.20 32.48
CA GLU A 72 12.93 -5.91 32.74
C GLU A 72 13.57 -5.03 31.67
N LEU A 73 12.92 -4.87 30.49
CA LEU A 73 13.44 -4.05 29.40
C LEU A 73 13.55 -2.57 29.81
N SER A 74 14.65 -1.94 29.42
CA SER A 74 14.74 -0.49 29.46
C SER A 74 13.81 0.14 28.41
N ASN A 75 13.44 1.41 28.60
CA ASN A 75 12.57 2.11 27.64
C ASN A 75 13.06 2.03 26.18
N PRO A 76 14.36 2.22 25.86
CA PRO A 76 14.84 2.09 24.49
C PRO A 76 14.71 0.68 23.93
N GLU A 77 14.95 -0.37 24.74
CA GLU A 77 14.83 -1.77 24.31
C GLU A 77 13.36 -2.14 24.06
N ALA A 78 12.45 -1.68 24.94
CA ALA A 78 11.02 -1.87 24.76
C ALA A 78 10.50 -1.15 23.51
N GLU A 79 11.00 0.06 23.25
CA GLU A 79 10.70 0.84 22.05
C GLU A 79 11.18 0.11 20.78
N GLU A 80 12.42 -0.37 20.77
CA GLU A 80 12.98 -1.14 19.65
C GLU A 80 12.18 -2.42 19.38
N LEU A 81 11.86 -3.19 20.43
CA LEU A 81 11.02 -4.39 20.32
C LEU A 81 9.65 -4.06 19.75
N TYR A 82 9.00 -3.01 20.27
CA TYR A 82 7.69 -2.56 19.80
C TYR A 82 7.73 -2.21 18.31
N TYR A 83 8.64 -1.33 17.89
CA TYR A 83 8.76 -0.92 16.50
C TYR A 83 9.10 -2.09 15.57
N SER A 84 10.03 -2.95 15.97
CA SER A 84 10.37 -4.17 15.22
C SER A 84 9.15 -5.05 14.99
N TYR A 85 8.34 -5.25 16.03
CA TYR A 85 7.14 -6.07 15.97
C TYR A 85 6.06 -5.46 15.08
N ILE A 86 5.73 -4.17 15.24
CA ILE A 86 4.62 -3.54 14.48
C ILE A 86 4.98 -3.24 13.01
N GLN A 87 6.26 -3.03 12.70
CA GLN A 87 6.71 -2.73 11.33
C GLN A 87 7.03 -3.99 10.53
N SER A 88 7.16 -5.13 11.19
CA SER A 88 7.33 -6.41 10.53
C SER A 88 5.97 -7.05 10.31
N LEU A 89 5.77 -7.71 9.17
CA LEU A 89 4.61 -8.58 9.05
C LEU A 89 4.70 -9.60 10.21
N GLN A 90 3.56 -10.01 10.77
CA GLN A 90 3.52 -11.13 11.73
C GLN A 90 2.68 -12.30 11.20
N VAL A 91 1.73 -12.00 10.30
CA VAL A 91 0.72 -12.93 9.82
C VAL A 91 0.44 -12.66 8.36
N LEU A 92 0.43 -13.70 7.54
CA LEU A 92 -0.07 -13.59 6.17
C LEU A 92 -1.60 -13.69 6.19
N CYS A 93 -2.27 -12.55 6.12
CA CYS A 93 -3.72 -12.49 6.07
C CYS A 93 -4.24 -12.77 4.65
N GLN A 94 -5.15 -13.73 4.52
CA GLN A 94 -5.85 -14.05 3.27
C GLN A 94 -7.13 -13.24 3.09
N ARG A 95 -7.81 -12.92 4.21
CA ARG A 95 -9.08 -12.17 4.17
C ARG A 95 -8.99 -10.89 4.97
N ILE A 96 -8.88 -9.79 4.25
CA ILE A 96 -8.89 -8.43 4.79
C ILE A 96 -10.25 -7.83 4.47
N ILE A 97 -10.87 -7.19 5.46
CA ILE A 97 -12.06 -6.36 5.26
C ILE A 97 -11.77 -4.94 5.72
N ARG A 98 -12.56 -3.99 5.20
CA ARG A 98 -12.61 -2.64 5.74
C ARG A 98 -13.76 -2.53 6.74
N VAL A 99 -13.46 -2.01 7.93
CA VAL A 99 -14.42 -1.74 9.01
C VAL A 99 -14.46 -0.24 9.24
N GLY A 100 -15.64 0.37 9.37
CA GLY A 100 -15.83 1.82 9.39
C GLY A 100 -15.92 2.44 7.99
N SER A 101 -15.83 3.77 7.94
CA SER A 101 -16.05 4.53 6.69
C SER A 101 -14.98 4.26 5.62
N PHE A 102 -15.30 4.54 4.36
CA PHE A 102 -14.36 4.34 3.24
C PHE A 102 -13.11 5.25 3.34
N LEU A 103 -13.19 6.35 4.10
CA LEU A 103 -12.12 7.34 4.31
C LEU A 103 -11.50 7.19 5.71
N ASP A 104 -10.96 8.26 6.32
CA ASP A 104 -10.12 8.19 7.52
C ASP A 104 -10.77 7.48 8.74
N GLY A 105 -12.11 7.41 8.80
CA GLY A 105 -12.85 6.72 9.86
C GLY A 105 -12.90 5.19 9.73
N GLY A 106 -12.30 4.59 8.70
CA GLY A 106 -12.21 3.13 8.56
C GLY A 106 -10.80 2.56 8.65
N LYS A 107 -10.71 1.26 8.96
CA LYS A 107 -9.46 0.50 9.09
C LYS A 107 -9.57 -0.85 8.39
N GLU A 108 -8.44 -1.32 7.85
CA GLU A 108 -8.31 -2.66 7.28
C GLU A 108 -8.02 -3.66 8.38
N MET A 109 -8.79 -4.75 8.42
CA MET A 109 -8.67 -5.78 9.44
C MET A 109 -8.58 -7.17 8.84
N CYS A 110 -7.69 -7.98 9.41
CA CYS A 110 -7.63 -9.40 9.11
C CYS A 110 -8.76 -10.15 9.82
N ILE A 111 -9.53 -10.94 9.07
CA ILE A 111 -10.64 -11.77 9.60
C ILE A 111 -10.40 -13.26 9.46
N ASP A 112 -9.14 -13.67 9.26
CA ASP A 112 -8.75 -15.06 9.36
C ASP A 112 -8.71 -15.50 10.84
N GLN A 113 -8.97 -16.78 11.06
CA GLN A 113 -8.79 -17.35 12.39
C GLN A 113 -7.29 -17.54 12.67
N PRO A 114 -6.81 -17.33 13.91
CA PRO A 114 -7.57 -16.94 15.11
C PRO A 114 -7.76 -15.42 15.30
N TYR A 115 -7.28 -14.58 14.39
CA TYR A 115 -7.19 -13.12 14.57
C TYR A 115 -8.52 -12.37 14.48
N LYS A 116 -9.54 -12.97 13.85
CA LYS A 116 -10.90 -12.41 13.81
C LYS A 116 -11.46 -12.25 15.23
N PRO A 117 -11.88 -11.04 15.65
CA PRO A 117 -12.51 -10.84 16.95
C PRO A 117 -13.76 -11.72 17.14
N LYS A 118 -13.89 -12.27 18.36
CA LYS A 118 -15.02 -13.09 18.79
C LYS A 118 -15.35 -12.78 20.25
N ARG A 119 -16.63 -12.77 20.60
CA ARG A 119 -17.07 -12.55 21.98
C ARG A 119 -16.55 -13.63 22.95
N PRO A 120 -16.18 -13.26 24.18
CA PRO A 120 -16.01 -11.88 24.67
C PRO A 120 -14.74 -11.24 24.04
N CYS A 121 -14.86 -10.01 23.55
CA CYS A 121 -13.73 -9.28 22.96
C CYS A 121 -13.71 -7.83 23.42
N LEU A 122 -12.49 -7.32 23.53
CA LEU A 122 -12.16 -5.98 24.02
C LEU A 122 -11.28 -5.29 22.97
N VAL A 123 -11.62 -4.06 22.60
CA VAL A 123 -10.86 -3.25 21.64
C VAL A 123 -10.52 -1.91 22.28
N TYR A 124 -9.24 -1.54 22.17
CA TYR A 124 -8.74 -0.22 22.54
C TYR A 124 -8.49 0.58 21.26
N SER A 125 -9.15 1.72 21.13
CA SER A 125 -9.05 2.60 19.98
C SER A 125 -8.43 3.93 20.41
N PHE A 126 -7.44 4.41 19.66
CA PHE A 126 -6.71 5.63 19.99
C PHE A 126 -6.72 6.61 18.81
N GLY A 127 -6.94 7.89 19.08
CA GLY A 127 -6.88 8.96 18.08
C GLY A 127 -8.09 9.01 17.14
N ILE A 128 -9.29 8.94 17.72
CA ILE A 128 -10.58 8.91 17.00
C ILE A 128 -10.75 10.15 16.12
N ASN A 129 -10.30 11.32 16.60
CA ASN A 129 -10.38 12.59 15.88
C ASN A 129 -11.78 12.86 15.29
N TRP A 130 -12.83 12.61 16.10
CA TRP A 130 -14.26 12.72 15.75
C TRP A 130 -14.83 11.70 14.76
N LEU A 131 -14.06 10.69 14.35
CA LEU A 131 -14.50 9.66 13.40
C LEU A 131 -14.73 8.32 14.11
N TRP A 132 -15.98 8.07 14.49
CA TRP A 132 -16.39 6.91 15.29
C TRP A 132 -16.77 5.68 14.45
N ASP A 133 -16.77 5.79 13.11
CA ASP A 133 -17.31 4.76 12.23
C ASP A 133 -16.68 3.38 12.47
N PHE A 134 -15.36 3.33 12.67
CA PHE A 134 -14.65 2.09 12.97
C PHE A 134 -15.10 1.49 14.30
N ASP A 135 -15.17 2.30 15.35
CA ASP A 135 -15.53 1.87 16.71
C ASP A 135 -16.97 1.34 16.75
N GLU A 136 -17.91 2.04 16.13
CA GLU A 136 -19.31 1.64 16.02
C GLU A 136 -19.48 0.34 15.21
N ASP A 137 -18.77 0.21 14.09
CA ASP A 137 -18.81 -1.00 13.28
C ASP A 137 -18.18 -2.20 14.00
N ILE A 138 -17.15 -2.00 14.84
CA ILE A 138 -16.59 -3.08 15.66
C ILE A 138 -17.64 -3.63 16.63
N VAL A 139 -18.37 -2.75 17.32
CA VAL A 139 -19.47 -3.14 18.21
C VAL A 139 -20.56 -3.86 17.41
N THR A 140 -20.94 -3.32 16.26
CA THR A 140 -22.08 -3.84 15.48
C THR A 140 -21.77 -5.18 14.79
N MET A 141 -20.59 -5.30 14.17
CA MET A 141 -20.21 -6.46 13.36
C MET A 141 -19.66 -7.62 14.20
N PHE A 142 -18.91 -7.32 15.27
CA PHE A 142 -18.21 -8.33 16.07
C PHE A 142 -18.74 -8.43 17.49
N GLY A 143 -19.48 -7.42 17.95
CA GLY A 143 -20.07 -7.43 19.28
C GLY A 143 -19.06 -7.22 20.40
N CYS A 144 -17.93 -6.56 20.12
CA CYS A 144 -16.91 -6.30 21.12
C CYS A 144 -17.26 -5.12 22.02
N GLU A 145 -16.66 -5.11 23.20
CA GLU A 145 -16.57 -3.92 24.04
C GLU A 145 -15.44 -3.04 23.51
N VAL A 146 -15.70 -1.75 23.31
CA VAL A 146 -14.74 -0.81 22.72
C VAL A 146 -14.51 0.34 23.70
N PHE A 147 -13.24 0.59 24.03
CA PHE A 147 -12.81 1.77 24.78
C PHE A 147 -11.98 2.64 23.86
N ALA A 148 -12.45 3.87 23.64
CA ALA A 148 -11.87 4.78 22.68
C ALA A 148 -11.30 6.02 23.37
N PHE A 149 -10.07 6.41 23.01
CA PHE A 149 -9.28 7.44 23.68
C PHE A 149 -8.75 8.45 22.66
N ASP A 150 -8.89 9.75 22.94
CA ASP A 150 -8.32 10.79 22.09
C ASP A 150 -7.58 11.84 22.94
N PRO A 151 -6.27 11.65 23.20
CA PRO A 151 -5.47 12.60 23.97
C PRO A 151 -5.23 13.93 23.24
N GLY A 152 -5.38 13.94 21.90
CA GLY A 152 -5.25 15.16 21.09
C GLY A 152 -6.48 16.05 21.16
N TRP A 153 -7.59 15.50 21.67
CA TRP A 153 -8.81 16.24 21.91
C TRP A 153 -8.62 17.23 23.08
N LYS A 154 -8.39 18.49 22.73
CA LYS A 154 -8.60 19.63 23.64
C LYS A 154 -10.07 20.01 23.64
N GLY A 155 -10.94 19.07 23.98
CA GLY A 155 -12.32 19.40 24.30
C GLY A 155 -12.32 20.32 25.52
N THR A 156 -12.87 21.52 25.39
CA THR A 156 -13.48 22.16 26.57
C THR A 156 -14.46 21.14 27.12
N SER A 157 -14.24 20.72 28.36
CA SER A 157 -15.09 19.81 29.13
C SER A 157 -16.55 19.93 28.73
N PHE A 158 -17.05 18.96 27.96
CA PHE A 158 -18.45 18.60 28.07
C PHE A 158 -18.47 17.40 29.01
N ASP A 159 -18.78 17.73 30.26
CA ASP A 159 -19.22 16.80 31.26
C ASP A 159 -20.28 15.86 30.65
N GLN A 160 -20.03 14.56 30.76
CA GLN A 160 -21.06 13.55 30.91
C GLN A 160 -20.74 12.74 32.16
#